data_AF-A0A7X0MX81-F1
#
_entry.id   AF-A0A7X0MX81-F1
#
_cell.length_a   1.000
_cell.length_b   1.000
_cell.length_c   1.000
_cell.angle_alpha   90.00
_cell.angle_beta   90.00
_cell.angle_gamma   90.00
#
_symmetry.space_group_name_H-M   'P 1'
#
loop_
_entity.id
_entity.type
_entity.pdbx_description
1 polymer ?
#
loop_
_entity_poly.entity_id
_entity_poly.type
_entity_poly.pdbx_seq_one_letter_code
_entity_poly.pdbx_strand_id
1 'polypeptide(L)'
;MIARFARLILALSVSLQACSSQGRDYIEYHTDSCLVRVEYKGEAQYGVLKLISSWKNGDIGWCETTKEDFQISLDSAMKKLVVPHTENKLTSVQIGQLSNYSWVRNRLKNTDSTVSGNGKYHISEYLKVHRVLDPISSVLEKYGWIGQAAQCEKAEYNNSGIPIDGFCWLKVERLGTY
;
A
#
# COMPACT_ATOMS: atom_id res chain seq x y z
N MET A 1 -9.81 48.34 -57.60
CA MET A 1 -10.53 48.26 -56.31
C MET A 1 -10.70 46.80 -55.94
N ILE A 2 -9.83 46.25 -55.08
CA ILE A 2 -9.88 44.86 -54.58
C ILE A 2 -9.64 44.89 -53.07
N ALA A 3 -10.28 43.95 -52.38
CA ALA A 3 -10.71 43.94 -51.00
C ALA A 3 -9.63 43.91 -49.90
N ARG A 4 -9.99 44.59 -48.81
CA ARG A 4 -9.88 44.23 -47.38
C ARG A 4 -9.12 42.95 -47.03
N PHE A 5 -8.12 43.07 -46.13
CA PHE A 5 -7.79 42.02 -45.17
C PHE A 5 -7.48 42.64 -43.79
N ALA A 6 -8.49 42.65 -42.93
CA ALA A 6 -8.30 42.83 -41.50
C ALA A 6 -7.88 41.46 -40.91
N ARG A 7 -6.67 41.36 -40.38
CA ARG A 7 -6.24 40.18 -39.60
C ARG A 7 -6.73 40.35 -38.17
N LEU A 8 -7.84 39.69 -37.86
CA LEU A 8 -8.32 39.48 -36.50
C LEU A 8 -7.44 38.38 -35.88
N ILE A 9 -6.50 38.75 -35.01
CA ILE A 9 -5.75 37.77 -34.20
C ILE A 9 -6.60 37.48 -32.97
N LEU A 10 -7.31 36.35 -33.00
CA LEU A 10 -7.96 35.80 -31.81
C LEU A 10 -6.87 35.18 -30.92
N ALA A 11 -6.49 35.88 -29.85
CA ALA A 11 -5.72 35.31 -28.77
C ALA A 11 -6.67 34.47 -27.89
N LEU A 12 -6.73 33.17 -28.14
CA LEU A 12 -7.32 32.20 -27.22
C LEU A 12 -6.33 31.96 -26.07
N SER A 13 -6.42 32.79 -25.04
CA SER A 13 -5.84 32.47 -23.73
C SER A 13 -6.65 31.32 -23.12
N VAL A 14 -6.23 30.09 -23.40
CA VAL A 14 -6.70 28.92 -22.66
C VAL A 14 -6.04 28.97 -21.29
N SER A 15 -6.76 29.51 -20.31
CA SER A 15 -6.41 29.42 -18.91
C SER A 15 -6.42 27.95 -18.50
N LEU A 16 -5.27 27.27 -18.56
CA LEU A 16 -5.06 26.04 -17.79
C LEU A 16 -5.04 26.41 -16.31
N GLN A 17 -6.23 26.55 -15.72
CA GLN A 17 -6.37 26.38 -14.28
C GLN A 17 -6.14 24.89 -13.99
N ALA A 18 -4.87 24.55 -13.76
CA ALA A 18 -4.51 23.36 -13.00
C ALA A 18 -5.09 23.54 -11.59
N CYS A 19 -6.35 23.18 -11.43
CA CYS A 19 -6.94 23.00 -10.12
C CYS A 19 -6.29 21.74 -9.56
N SER A 20 -5.15 21.90 -8.89
CA SER A 20 -4.59 20.85 -8.05
C SER A 20 -5.58 20.66 -6.90
N SER A 21 -6.59 19.83 -7.11
CA SER A 21 -7.08 19.08 -5.96
C SER A 21 -5.84 18.37 -5.42
N GLN A 22 -5.55 18.53 -4.14
CA GLN A 22 -4.63 17.63 -3.44
C GLN A 22 -5.32 16.25 -3.39
N GLY A 23 -5.51 15.64 -4.55
CA GLY A 23 -6.09 14.33 -4.74
C GLY A 23 -5.07 13.32 -4.29
N ARG A 24 -5.44 12.49 -3.32
CA ARG A 24 -4.64 11.31 -3.01
C ARG A 24 -4.66 10.43 -4.26
N ASP A 25 -3.50 10.14 -4.82
CA ASP A 25 -3.42 9.23 -5.95
C ASP A 25 -3.63 7.80 -5.43
N TYR A 26 -4.65 7.12 -5.95
CA TYR A 26 -4.98 5.76 -5.53
C TYR A 26 -5.39 4.89 -6.72
N ILE A 27 -5.18 3.57 -6.55
CA ILE A 27 -5.71 2.53 -7.44
C ILE A 27 -6.63 1.64 -6.62
N GLU A 28 -7.81 1.36 -7.17
CA GLU A 28 -8.77 0.42 -6.61
C GLU A 28 -8.83 -0.84 -7.46
N TYR A 29 -8.93 -1.97 -6.78
CA TYR A 29 -9.14 -3.27 -7.36
C TYR A 29 -10.34 -3.91 -6.66
N HIS A 30 -11.34 -4.31 -7.45
CA HIS A 30 -12.55 -4.93 -6.95
C HIS A 30 -12.49 -6.43 -7.24
N THR A 31 -12.48 -7.22 -6.18
CA THR A 31 -12.74 -8.66 -6.24
C THR A 31 -14.25 -8.91 -6.09
N ASP A 32 -14.65 -10.17 -5.98
CA ASP A 32 -16.04 -10.55 -5.73
C ASP A 32 -16.52 -10.10 -4.34
N SER A 33 -15.61 -10.08 -3.34
CA SER A 33 -15.97 -9.81 -1.93
C SER A 33 -15.30 -8.57 -1.33
N CYS A 34 -14.19 -8.12 -1.92
CA CYS A 34 -13.33 -7.09 -1.36
C CYS A 34 -12.99 -5.99 -2.36
N LEU A 35 -12.84 -4.79 -1.83
CA LEU A 35 -12.14 -3.66 -2.43
C LEU A 35 -10.72 -3.62 -1.86
N VAL A 36 -9.72 -3.76 -2.71
CA VAL A 36 -8.32 -3.50 -2.38
C VAL A 36 -7.96 -2.14 -2.95
N ARG A 37 -7.67 -1.17 -2.08
CA ARG A 37 -7.18 0.15 -2.45
C ARG A 37 -5.72 0.28 -2.08
N VAL A 38 -4.92 0.74 -3.02
CA VAL A 38 -3.55 1.15 -2.77
C VAL A 38 -3.45 2.66 -3.01
N GLU A 39 -3.13 3.41 -1.96
CA GLU A 39 -2.93 4.86 -2.03
C GLU A 39 -1.44 5.17 -1.98
N TYR A 40 -0.96 6.07 -2.84
CA TYR A 40 0.37 6.65 -2.68
C TYR A 40 0.23 8.06 -2.14
N LYS A 41 0.98 8.38 -1.09
CA LYS A 41 1.14 9.73 -0.58
C LYS A 41 2.61 10.10 -0.66
N GLY A 42 2.94 10.90 -1.67
CA GLY A 42 4.28 11.48 -1.84
C GLY A 42 4.34 12.90 -1.31
N GLU A 43 5.28 13.16 -0.42
CA GLU A 43 5.74 14.50 -0.05
C GLU A 43 7.15 14.76 -0.62
N ALA A 44 7.68 15.97 -0.43
CA ALA A 44 8.95 16.40 -1.02
C ALA A 44 10.11 15.42 -0.69
N GLN A 45 10.16 14.90 0.54
CA GLN A 45 11.27 14.11 1.07
C GLN A 45 10.94 12.64 1.37
N TYR A 46 9.66 12.27 1.38
CA TYR A 46 9.25 10.91 1.72
C TYR A 46 7.95 10.53 1.00
N GLY A 47 7.74 9.23 0.83
CA GLY A 47 6.61 8.63 0.18
C GLY A 47 6.13 7.43 0.97
N VAL A 48 4.81 7.31 1.09
CA VAL A 48 4.12 6.23 1.79
C VAL A 48 3.18 5.55 0.83
N LEU A 49 3.28 4.22 0.74
CA LEU A 49 2.26 3.39 0.10
C LEU A 49 1.32 2.85 1.17
N LYS A 50 0.02 3.12 1.06
CA LYS A 50 -1.00 2.62 1.99
C LYS A 50 -1.79 1.50 1.36
N LEU A 51 -1.85 0.37 2.05
CA LEU A 51 -2.57 -0.82 1.64
C LEU A 51 -3.85 -0.92 2.45
N ILE A 52 -4.99 -0.74 1.79
CA ILE A 52 -6.30 -0.74 2.41
C ILE A 52 -7.09 -1.88 1.78
N SER A 53 -7.59 -2.80 2.61
CA SER A 53 -8.57 -3.79 2.18
C SER A 53 -9.86 -3.53 2.94
N SER A 54 -10.96 -3.38 2.21
CA SER A 54 -12.28 -3.07 2.74
C SER A 54 -13.36 -3.80 1.97
N TRP A 55 -14.58 -3.76 2.50
CA TRP A 55 -15.77 -4.24 1.83
C TRP A 55 -16.05 -3.50 0.54
N LYS A 56 -16.47 -4.25 -0.49
CA LYS A 56 -16.92 -3.67 -1.76
C LYS A 56 -18.21 -2.84 -1.61
N ASN A 57 -19.11 -3.25 -0.71
CA ASN A 57 -20.48 -2.71 -0.63
C ASN A 57 -20.86 -2.09 0.73
N GLY A 58 -19.92 -1.87 1.66
CA GLY A 58 -20.21 -1.28 2.96
C GLY A 58 -21.05 -2.15 3.93
N ASP A 59 -21.55 -3.30 3.48
CA ASP A 59 -22.21 -4.29 4.32
C ASP A 59 -21.23 -4.99 5.26
N ILE A 60 -21.69 -5.27 6.49
CA ILE A 60 -20.92 -5.96 7.52
C ILE A 60 -20.78 -7.44 7.12
N GLY A 61 -19.61 -7.84 6.63
CA GLY A 61 -19.22 -9.23 6.41
C GLY A 61 -17.79 -9.52 6.88
N TRP A 62 -17.18 -10.66 6.45
CA TRP A 62 -15.71 -10.91 6.55
C TRP A 62 -14.91 -10.89 5.21
N CYS A 63 -13.97 -9.94 5.02
CA CYS A 63 -13.40 -9.60 3.71
C CYS A 63 -12.03 -10.23 3.67
N GLU A 64 -11.88 -11.16 2.75
CA GLU A 64 -10.70 -11.97 2.64
C GLU A 64 -10.01 -11.68 1.31
N THR A 65 -8.88 -10.99 1.38
CA THR A 65 -8.03 -10.78 0.20
C THR A 65 -7.08 -11.97 0.04
N THR A 66 -7.01 -12.54 -1.17
CA THR A 66 -6.04 -13.59 -1.52
C THR A 66 -4.64 -12.99 -1.70
N LYS A 67 -3.59 -13.84 -1.70
CA LYS A 67 -2.23 -13.35 -1.97
C LYS A 67 -2.13 -12.76 -3.37
N GLU A 68 -2.79 -13.42 -4.32
CA GLU A 68 -2.76 -13.13 -5.74
C GLU A 68 -3.43 -11.78 -6.03
N ASP A 69 -4.66 -11.57 -5.54
CA ASP A 69 -5.40 -10.31 -5.71
C ASP A 69 -4.62 -9.14 -5.11
N PHE A 70 -4.02 -9.36 -3.95
CA PHE A 70 -3.21 -8.37 -3.28
C PHE A 70 -1.95 -8.03 -4.09
N GLN A 71 -1.21 -9.03 -4.59
CA GLN A 71 -0.02 -8.83 -5.41
C GLN A 71 -0.33 -8.09 -6.71
N ILE A 72 -1.42 -8.43 -7.38
CA ILE A 72 -1.88 -7.75 -8.61
C ILE A 72 -2.20 -6.29 -8.33
N SER A 73 -2.90 -6.02 -7.23
CA SER A 73 -3.25 -4.67 -6.80
C SER A 73 -2.01 -3.84 -6.48
N LEU A 74 -1.07 -4.42 -5.73
CA LEU A 74 0.19 -3.79 -5.36
C LEU A 74 1.08 -3.53 -6.59
N ASP A 75 1.22 -4.50 -7.50
CA ASP A 75 2.03 -4.36 -8.73
C ASP A 75 1.49 -3.22 -9.61
N SER A 76 0.17 -3.19 -9.78
CA SER A 76 -0.52 -2.14 -10.53
C SER A 76 -0.29 -0.76 -9.93
N ALA A 77 -0.36 -0.65 -8.60
CA ALA A 77 -0.12 0.59 -7.88
C ALA A 77 1.35 1.02 -7.93
N MET A 78 2.29 0.09 -7.79
CA MET A 78 3.72 0.37 -7.94
C MET A 78 4.03 0.94 -9.32
N LYS A 79 3.48 0.33 -10.37
CA LYS A 79 3.67 0.77 -11.76
C LYS A 79 3.06 2.15 -12.04
N LYS A 80 1.87 2.44 -11.52
CA LYS A 80 1.10 3.65 -11.87
C LYS A 80 1.35 4.82 -10.94
N LEU A 81 1.51 4.57 -9.65
CA LEU A 81 1.56 5.59 -8.60
C LEU A 81 2.96 5.81 -8.05
N VAL A 82 3.80 4.77 -8.03
CA VAL A 82 5.10 4.85 -7.37
C VAL A 82 6.20 5.12 -8.37
N VAL A 83 6.39 4.25 -9.38
CA VAL A 83 7.48 4.38 -10.37
C VAL A 83 7.54 5.76 -11.04
N PRO A 84 6.43 6.36 -11.51
CA PRO A 84 6.48 7.69 -12.14
C PRO A 84 6.86 8.82 -11.17
N HIS A 85 6.70 8.59 -9.87
CA HIS A 85 6.85 9.62 -8.83
C HIS A 85 8.09 9.42 -7.94
N THR A 86 8.87 8.34 -8.14
CA THR A 86 9.92 7.93 -7.20
C THR A 86 11.30 7.81 -7.85
N GLU A 87 12.08 8.89 -7.77
CA GLU A 87 13.53 8.79 -7.93
C GLU A 87 14.22 8.17 -6.71
N ASN A 88 13.63 8.23 -5.50
CA ASN A 88 14.07 7.52 -4.27
C ASN A 88 13.15 7.76 -3.05
N LYS A 89 11.87 8.08 -3.25
CA LYS A 89 11.05 8.67 -2.17
C LYS A 89 10.25 7.67 -1.34
N LEU A 90 10.02 6.44 -1.81
CA LEU A 90 9.24 5.47 -1.03
C LEU A 90 10.05 5.07 0.23
N THR A 91 9.51 5.34 1.41
CA THR A 91 10.20 5.05 2.69
C THR A 91 9.48 4.01 3.52
N SER A 92 8.17 3.87 3.30
CA SER A 92 7.37 2.91 4.04
C SER A 92 6.15 2.44 3.26
N VAL A 93 5.73 1.22 3.59
CA VAL A 93 4.47 0.63 3.20
C VAL A 93 3.63 0.43 4.45
N GLN A 94 2.50 1.11 4.53
CA GLN A 94 1.51 0.90 5.57
C GLN A 94 0.65 -0.30 5.19
N ILE A 95 0.71 -1.33 6.01
CA ILE A 95 -0.12 -2.52 5.94
C ILE A 95 -1.27 -2.28 6.92
N GLY A 96 -2.50 -2.27 6.42
CA GLY A 96 -3.71 -2.11 7.23
C GLY A 96 -3.91 -3.27 8.21
N GLN A 97 -5.16 -3.54 8.56
CA GLN A 97 -5.51 -4.67 9.43
C GLN A 97 -5.01 -5.99 8.83
N LEU A 98 -4.07 -6.64 9.53
CA LEU A 98 -3.48 -7.91 9.15
C LEU A 98 -4.53 -9.01 8.96
N SER A 99 -5.62 -8.96 9.73
CA SER A 99 -6.72 -9.93 9.69
C SER A 99 -7.47 -9.96 8.35
N ASN A 100 -7.41 -8.90 7.54
CA ASN A 100 -8.04 -8.80 6.22
C ASN A 100 -7.28 -9.60 5.13
N TYR A 101 -6.06 -10.06 5.45
CA TYR A 101 -5.22 -10.82 4.53
C TYR A 101 -5.27 -12.30 4.91
N SER A 102 -5.93 -13.11 4.08
CA SER A 102 -6.16 -14.55 4.30
C SER A 102 -4.92 -15.31 4.75
N TRP A 103 -3.80 -15.09 4.05
CA TRP A 103 -2.56 -15.79 4.28
C TRP A 103 -1.89 -15.38 5.59
N VAL A 104 -2.01 -14.12 5.98
CA VAL A 104 -1.48 -13.63 7.25
C VAL A 104 -2.25 -14.30 8.37
N ARG A 105 -3.57 -14.23 8.31
CA ARG A 105 -4.46 -14.85 9.29
C ARG A 105 -4.26 -16.36 9.40
N ASN A 106 -4.16 -17.06 8.27
CA ASN A 106 -3.93 -18.52 8.26
C ASN A 106 -2.56 -18.86 8.87
N ARG A 107 -1.54 -18.02 8.67
CA ARG A 107 -0.24 -18.19 9.33
C ARG A 107 -0.36 -17.95 10.84
N LEU A 108 -1.03 -16.87 11.24
CA LEU A 108 -1.23 -16.51 12.65
C LEU A 108 -1.96 -17.63 13.42
N LYS A 109 -2.99 -18.24 12.82
CA LYS A 109 -3.71 -19.39 13.40
C LYS A 109 -2.83 -20.63 13.62
N ASN A 110 -1.83 -20.84 12.76
CA ASN A 110 -0.94 -21.99 12.79
C ASN A 110 0.37 -21.71 13.54
N THR A 111 0.45 -20.59 14.26
CA THR A 111 1.62 -20.26 15.08
C THR A 111 1.47 -20.95 16.42
N ASP A 112 2.34 -21.93 16.71
CA ASP A 112 2.37 -22.58 18.01
C ASP A 112 2.55 -21.54 19.12
N SER A 113 1.74 -21.68 20.17
CA SER A 113 1.68 -20.84 21.37
C SER A 113 2.97 -20.84 22.23
N THR A 114 4.06 -21.42 21.73
CA THR A 114 5.33 -21.61 22.45
C THR A 114 6.20 -20.36 22.51
N VAL A 115 5.81 -19.26 21.85
CA VAL A 115 6.50 -17.96 21.99
C VAL A 115 5.91 -17.21 23.20
N SER A 116 6.11 -17.73 24.41
CA SER A 116 5.71 -17.11 25.66
C SER A 116 6.71 -16.02 26.08
N GLY A 117 6.43 -14.77 25.72
CA GLY A 117 7.20 -13.59 26.12
C GLY A 117 6.34 -12.31 26.05
N ASN A 118 6.53 -11.39 27.00
CA ASN A 118 5.65 -10.23 27.24
C ASN A 118 5.45 -9.32 26.00
N GLY A 119 4.21 -9.26 25.50
CA GLY A 119 3.84 -8.97 24.11
C GLY A 119 3.66 -7.51 23.69
N LYS A 120 4.72 -6.89 23.12
CA LYS A 120 4.63 -5.82 22.08
C LYS A 120 5.64 -6.01 20.95
N TYR A 121 6.80 -6.59 21.26
CA TYR A 121 7.89 -6.84 20.30
C TYR A 121 7.65 -8.02 19.35
N HIS A 122 6.61 -8.84 19.56
CA HIS A 122 6.48 -10.13 18.87
C HIS A 122 5.90 -10.06 17.47
N ILE A 123 4.91 -9.20 17.21
CA ILE A 123 4.26 -9.16 15.89
C ILE A 123 5.22 -8.69 14.78
N SER A 124 6.10 -7.72 15.08
CA SER A 124 7.13 -7.23 14.16
C SER A 124 8.12 -8.32 13.73
N GLU A 125 8.62 -9.09 14.69
CA GLU A 125 9.54 -10.19 14.43
C GLU A 125 8.84 -11.37 13.76
N TYR A 126 7.59 -11.65 14.16
CA TYR A 126 6.75 -12.65 13.52
C TYR A 126 6.54 -12.36 12.02
N LEU A 127 6.24 -11.11 11.68
CA LEU A 127 6.08 -10.67 10.29
C LEU A 127 7.34 -10.90 9.44
N LYS A 128 8.54 -10.78 10.04
CA LYS A 128 9.82 -11.02 9.36
C LYS A 128 10.16 -12.50 9.23
N VAL A 129 10.15 -13.26 10.33
CA VAL A 129 10.64 -14.66 10.39
C VAL A 129 9.76 -15.60 9.57
N HIS A 130 8.45 -15.36 9.55
CA HIS A 130 7.50 -16.32 8.97
C HIS A 130 7.14 -16.05 7.51
N ARG A 131 7.86 -15.17 6.81
CA ARG A 131 7.61 -14.89 5.39
C ARG A 131 6.19 -14.41 5.10
N VAL A 132 5.59 -13.76 6.10
CA VAL A 132 4.20 -13.28 6.08
C VAL A 132 4.05 -12.12 5.10
N LEU A 133 5.10 -11.32 4.99
CA LEU A 133 5.22 -10.19 4.08
C LEU A 133 5.78 -10.56 2.71
N ASP A 134 5.98 -11.84 2.40
CA ASP A 134 6.54 -12.28 1.11
C ASP A 134 5.76 -11.72 -0.09
N PRO A 135 4.41 -11.71 -0.12
CA PRO A 135 3.69 -11.15 -1.26
C PRO A 135 3.96 -9.65 -1.46
N ILE A 136 4.19 -8.91 -0.38
CA ILE A 136 4.54 -7.48 -0.43
C ILE A 136 5.99 -7.34 -0.90
N SER A 137 6.90 -8.10 -0.30
CA SER A 137 8.34 -8.04 -0.55
C SER A 137 8.67 -8.40 -2.00
N SER A 138 8.04 -9.44 -2.56
CA SER A 138 8.25 -9.86 -3.95
C SER A 138 7.89 -8.77 -4.96
N VAL A 139 6.83 -8.00 -4.70
CA VAL A 139 6.43 -6.90 -5.59
C VAL A 139 7.37 -5.72 -5.41
N LEU A 140 7.73 -5.36 -4.18
CA LEU A 140 8.68 -4.28 -3.91
C LEU A 140 10.03 -4.54 -4.61
N GLU A 141 10.55 -5.77 -4.51
CA GLU A 141 11.83 -6.18 -5.09
C GLU A 141 11.83 -6.06 -6.62
N LYS A 142 10.74 -6.48 -7.28
CA LYS A 142 10.54 -6.32 -8.73
C LYS A 142 10.72 -4.86 -9.17
N TYR A 143 10.36 -3.90 -8.32
CA TYR A 143 10.49 -2.48 -8.60
C TYR A 143 11.77 -1.86 -8.04
N GLY A 144 12.69 -2.63 -7.45
CA GLY A 144 13.96 -2.13 -6.92
C GLY A 144 13.90 -1.66 -5.46
N TRP A 145 12.96 -2.17 -4.66
CA TRP A 145 12.79 -1.83 -3.24
C TRP A 145 12.87 -3.10 -2.37
N ILE A 146 13.39 -2.97 -1.15
CA ILE A 146 13.42 -4.08 -0.19
C ILE A 146 12.85 -3.64 1.15
N GLY A 147 12.19 -4.58 1.82
CA GLY A 147 11.72 -4.39 3.20
C GLY A 147 12.87 -4.54 4.20
N GLN A 148 13.06 -3.53 5.04
CA GLN A 148 14.12 -3.48 6.06
C GLN A 148 13.64 -3.90 7.44
N ALA A 149 12.46 -3.40 7.82
CA ALA A 149 11.93 -3.62 9.14
C ALA A 149 10.40 -3.53 9.13
N ALA A 150 9.74 -4.33 9.96
CA ALA A 150 8.32 -4.21 10.22
C ALA A 150 8.10 -3.63 11.63
N GLN A 151 7.23 -2.64 11.75
CA GLN A 151 6.83 -2.05 13.03
C GLN A 151 5.31 -1.93 13.09
N CYS A 152 4.69 -2.48 14.13
CA CYS A 152 3.25 -2.34 14.33
C CYS A 152 2.93 -1.25 15.36
N GLU A 153 2.09 -0.29 14.97
CA GLU A 153 1.59 0.77 15.87
C GLU A 153 0.55 0.22 16.86
N LYS A 154 -0.29 -0.69 16.36
CA LYS A 154 -1.33 -1.37 17.12
C LYS A 154 -1.24 -2.85 16.81
N ALA A 155 -1.41 -3.68 17.82
CA ALA A 155 -1.41 -5.12 17.70
C ALA A 155 -2.44 -5.68 18.68
N GLU A 156 -3.25 -6.62 18.20
CA GLU A 156 -4.22 -7.34 18.99
C GLU A 156 -3.72 -8.78 19.17
N TYR A 157 -3.87 -9.29 20.38
CA TYR A 157 -3.41 -10.62 20.77
C TYR A 157 -4.58 -11.39 21.38
N ASN A 158 -4.63 -12.70 21.16
CA ASN A 158 -5.58 -13.56 21.88
C ASN A 158 -5.15 -13.78 23.33
N ASN A 159 -5.99 -14.46 24.11
CA ASN A 159 -5.74 -14.79 25.52
C ASN A 159 -4.46 -15.62 25.76
N SER A 160 -3.92 -16.25 24.71
CA SER A 160 -2.68 -17.03 24.75
C SER A 160 -1.45 -16.21 24.32
N GLY A 161 -1.60 -14.90 24.07
CA GLY A 161 -0.51 -14.01 23.65
C GLY A 161 -0.14 -14.12 22.16
N ILE A 162 -0.95 -14.80 21.35
CA ILE A 162 -0.70 -14.95 19.90
C ILE A 162 -1.27 -13.73 19.17
N PRO A 163 -0.51 -13.08 18.26
CA PRO A 163 -1.03 -11.97 17.47
C PRO A 163 -2.21 -12.44 16.59
N ILE A 164 -3.31 -11.69 16.61
CA ILE A 164 -4.51 -11.98 15.80
C ILE A 164 -4.81 -10.85 14.80
N ASP A 165 -4.39 -9.62 15.09
CA ASP A 165 -4.47 -8.51 14.18
C ASP A 165 -3.38 -7.47 14.48
N GLY A 166 -3.15 -6.56 13.55
CA GLY A 166 -2.22 -5.47 13.73
C GLY A 166 -2.34 -4.42 12.65
N PHE A 167 -1.89 -3.22 12.98
CA PHE A 167 -1.70 -2.13 12.05
C PHE A 167 -0.21 -1.86 11.96
N CYS A 168 0.38 -2.16 10.81
CA CYS A 168 1.81 -2.33 10.69
C CYS A 168 2.41 -1.52 9.54
N TRP A 169 3.67 -1.19 9.70
CA TRP A 169 4.46 -0.46 8.73
C TRP A 169 5.66 -1.30 8.36
N LEU A 170 5.91 -1.42 7.07
CA LEU A 170 7.14 -1.97 6.53
C LEU A 170 8.01 -0.79 6.10
N LYS A 171 9.13 -0.56 6.80
CA LYS A 171 10.19 0.33 6.31
C LYS A 171 10.80 -0.29 5.07
N VAL A 172 10.94 0.50 4.01
CA VAL A 172 11.53 0.05 2.75
C VAL A 172 12.68 0.96 2.32
N GLU A 173 13.58 0.42 1.52
CA GLU A 173 14.69 1.17 0.93
C GLU A 173 14.98 0.71 -0.50
N ARG A 174 15.73 1.53 -1.24
CA ARG A 174 16.10 1.27 -2.62
C ARG A 174 17.22 0.22 -2.69
N LEU A 175 17.04 -0.81 -3.51
CA LEU A 175 18.10 -1.76 -3.84
C LEU A 175 19.31 -1.02 -4.44
N GLY A 176 20.50 -1.23 -3.88
CA GLY A 176 21.76 -0.66 -4.37
C GLY A 176 22.15 0.71 -3.80
N THR A 177 21.56 1.14 -2.69
CA THR A 177 21.96 2.37 -1.97
C THR A 177 22.87 2.13 -0.76
N TYR A 178 23.61 1.01 -0.76
CA TYR A 178 24.54 0.60 0.31
C TYR A 178 25.91 1.24 0.21
#